data_AF-A0A973LIG6-F1
#
_entry.id   AF-A0A973LIG6-F1
#
_cell.length_a   1.000
_cell.length_b   1.000
_cell.length_c   1.000
_cell.angle_alpha   90.00
_cell.angle_beta   90.00
_cell.angle_gamma   90.00
#
_symmetry.space_group_name_H-M   'P 1'
#
loop_
_entity.id
_entity.type
_entity.pdbx_description
1 polymer ?
#
loop_
_entity_poly.entity_id
_entity_poly.type
_entity_poly.pdbx_seq_one_letter_code
_entity_poly.pdbx_strand_id
1 'polypeptide(L)'
;MIRAPRTAAVLLASTLTLTVSTAMAASPATAASSTDDARIAIPRPTGPYEVGRDTLHLVDADRRDPWAPSARARELMVSMYYPARTGGSAAPYMTVDEARLLLQGRKLDKLFKPEQLAGVQTNARVGAHPIRGRHPLAVLSPGFTLNRATLTTLAEELASKGYVVALVDHAYESFGTTFPGGRTLTCVACEAVENAPSEEAEKKLMAKAALNRAADLSFVIDRLTHPARSAPAWKRWQMIDARRIGAAGHSLGGNAAASVMATDRRVRAGVNL
;
A
#
# COMPACT_ATOMS: atom_id res chain seq x y z
N MET A 1 -74.98 2.59 -35.31
CA MET A 1 -74.97 1.27 -35.96
C MET A 1 -74.70 0.22 -34.90
N ILE A 2 -75.68 -0.69 -34.73
CA ILE A 2 -75.65 -2.05 -34.16
C ILE A 2 -74.99 -2.17 -32.76
N ARG A 3 -75.71 -1.98 -31.63
CA ARG A 3 -76.64 -2.92 -30.92
C ARG A 3 -76.01 -4.28 -30.61
N ALA A 4 -75.89 -4.66 -29.33
CA ALA A 4 -77.01 -5.33 -28.64
C ALA A 4 -76.77 -5.51 -27.11
N PRO A 5 -77.86 -5.62 -26.31
CA PRO A 5 -77.87 -5.58 -24.84
C PRO A 5 -78.40 -6.88 -24.20
N ARG A 6 -78.53 -6.90 -22.86
CA ARG A 6 -79.62 -7.46 -22.00
C ARG A 6 -79.07 -7.87 -20.63
N THR A 7 -79.22 -7.06 -19.57
CA THR A 7 -80.34 -6.95 -18.60
C THR A 7 -80.61 -8.14 -17.67
N ALA A 8 -80.71 -7.77 -16.38
CA ALA A 8 -81.47 -8.35 -15.25
C ALA A 8 -80.65 -9.24 -14.29
N ALA A 9 -80.23 -8.77 -13.10
CA ALA A 9 -80.99 -8.37 -11.88
C ALA A 9 -81.46 -9.57 -11.04
N VAL A 10 -81.06 -9.61 -9.76
CA VAL A 10 -81.94 -9.69 -8.56
C VAL A 10 -81.06 -9.66 -7.29
N LEU A 11 -81.50 -8.85 -6.32
CA LEU A 11 -80.93 -8.60 -5.00
C LEU A 11 -81.07 -9.81 -4.05
N LEU A 12 -80.18 -9.91 -3.05
CA LEU A 12 -80.61 -10.18 -1.68
C LEU A 12 -79.70 -9.45 -0.68
N ALA A 13 -80.33 -8.68 0.21
CA ALA A 13 -79.71 -7.92 1.28
C ALA A 13 -79.51 -8.79 2.53
N SER A 14 -78.45 -8.51 3.30
CA SER A 14 -78.37 -8.83 4.73
C SER A 14 -77.38 -7.88 5.39
N THR A 15 -77.92 -6.96 6.19
CA THR A 15 -77.23 -6.02 7.06
C THR A 15 -76.68 -6.74 8.30
N LEU A 16 -75.44 -6.46 8.70
CA LEU A 16 -75.02 -6.62 10.09
C LEU A 16 -74.06 -5.50 10.52
N THR A 17 -74.20 -5.16 11.78
CA THR A 17 -73.93 -3.90 12.48
C THR A 17 -72.45 -3.56 12.73
N LEU A 18 -72.21 -2.25 12.91
CA LEU A 18 -70.97 -1.60 13.31
C LEU A 18 -70.27 -2.24 14.53
N THR A 19 -68.94 -2.30 14.46
CA THR A 19 -68.07 -1.89 15.58
C THR A 19 -66.95 -0.98 15.05
N VAL A 20 -66.91 0.24 15.58
CA VAL A 20 -65.76 1.14 15.45
C VAL A 20 -64.66 0.60 16.37
N SER A 21 -63.47 0.36 15.83
CA SER A 21 -62.26 0.25 16.64
C SER A 21 -61.15 1.10 16.03
N THR A 22 -60.69 1.99 16.88
CA THR A 22 -59.65 2.99 16.71
C THR A 22 -58.29 2.37 16.40
N ALA A 23 -57.64 2.92 15.36
CA ALA A 23 -56.21 3.14 15.16
C ALA A 23 -55.18 2.22 15.86
N MET A 24 -54.34 1.57 15.04
CA MET A 24 -52.89 1.66 15.20
C MET A 24 -52.28 2.03 13.85
N ALA A 25 -51.70 3.22 13.78
CA ALA A 25 -50.84 3.62 12.67
C ALA A 25 -49.67 2.63 12.59
N ALA A 26 -49.55 1.93 11.47
CA ALA A 26 -48.33 1.21 11.15
C ALA A 26 -47.22 2.24 10.98
N SER A 27 -46.37 2.37 12.00
CA SER A 27 -45.12 3.12 11.86
C SER A 27 -44.32 2.46 10.74
N PRO A 28 -43.78 3.23 9.77
CA PRO A 28 -42.78 2.66 8.89
C PRO A 28 -41.63 2.26 9.80
N ALA A 29 -41.35 0.96 9.88
CA ALA A 29 -40.11 0.48 10.41
C ALA A 29 -39.04 1.02 9.47
N THR A 30 -38.48 2.19 9.79
CA THR A 30 -37.17 2.60 9.34
C THR A 30 -36.28 1.44 9.73
N ALA A 31 -35.97 0.57 8.75
CA ALA A 31 -34.80 -0.25 8.82
C ALA A 31 -33.68 0.76 9.03
N ALA A 32 -33.25 0.91 10.27
CA ALA A 32 -31.99 1.55 10.56
C ALA A 32 -31.00 0.74 9.72
N SER A 33 -30.57 1.29 8.58
CA SER A 33 -29.32 0.84 8.02
C SER A 33 -28.37 1.10 9.16
N SER A 34 -27.96 0.05 9.87
CA SER A 34 -26.74 0.12 10.64
C SER A 34 -25.76 0.68 9.63
N THR A 35 -25.33 1.93 9.85
CA THR A 35 -24.09 2.42 9.28
C THR A 35 -23.07 1.46 9.83
N ASP A 36 -22.90 0.34 9.11
CA ASP A 36 -21.87 -0.63 9.35
C ASP A 36 -20.62 0.23 9.36
N ASP A 37 -20.02 0.32 10.55
CA ASP A 37 -18.92 1.23 10.87
C ASP A 37 -17.90 1.03 9.75
N ALA A 38 -17.85 1.98 8.79
CA ALA A 38 -17.33 1.70 7.47
C ALA A 38 -15.86 1.31 7.61
N ARG A 39 -15.58 0.01 7.62
CA ARG A 39 -14.25 -0.49 7.93
C ARG A 39 -13.34 -0.08 6.79
N ILE A 40 -12.39 0.79 7.08
CA ILE A 40 -11.35 1.17 6.12
C ILE A 40 -10.62 -0.10 5.72
N ALA A 41 -10.69 -0.44 4.44
CA ALA A 41 -10.07 -1.61 3.86
C ALA A 41 -9.39 -1.24 2.54
N ILE A 42 -8.32 -1.97 2.20
CA ILE A 42 -7.70 -1.87 0.89
C ILE A 42 -8.34 -2.90 -0.07
N PRO A 43 -8.39 -2.62 -1.39
CA PRO A 43 -8.96 -3.55 -2.37
C PRO A 43 -8.32 -4.94 -2.29
N ARG A 44 -9.12 -5.99 -2.51
CA ARG A 44 -8.60 -7.36 -2.62
C ARG A 44 -7.80 -7.49 -3.92
N PRO A 45 -6.62 -8.14 -3.91
CA PRO A 45 -5.89 -8.46 -5.12
C PRO A 45 -6.71 -9.37 -6.04
N THR A 46 -6.49 -9.25 -7.35
CA THR A 46 -7.26 -9.98 -8.38
C THR A 46 -6.56 -11.23 -8.90
N GLY A 47 -5.30 -11.44 -8.54
CA GLY A 47 -4.52 -12.58 -8.98
C GLY A 47 -4.88 -13.89 -8.25
N PRO A 48 -4.42 -15.04 -8.78
CA PRO A 48 -4.78 -16.36 -8.25
C PRO A 48 -4.05 -16.76 -6.97
N TYR A 49 -3.03 -16.00 -6.54
CA TYR A 49 -2.22 -16.34 -5.38
C TYR A 49 -2.58 -15.49 -4.16
N GLU A 50 -2.57 -16.11 -2.99
CA GLU A 50 -2.49 -15.38 -1.73
C GLU A 50 -1.16 -14.60 -1.66
N VAL A 51 -1.08 -13.61 -0.78
CA VAL A 51 0.11 -12.75 -0.67
C VAL A 51 0.79 -12.96 0.68
N GLY A 52 2.07 -13.33 0.66
CA GLY A 52 2.92 -13.33 1.83
C GLY A 52 3.65 -12.00 2.00
N ARG A 53 3.97 -11.63 3.24
CA ARG A 53 4.73 -10.42 3.59
C ARG A 53 5.85 -10.71 4.59
N ASP A 54 7.06 -10.30 4.26
CA ASP A 54 8.20 -10.20 5.17
C ASP A 54 8.68 -8.73 5.20
N THR A 55 9.42 -8.34 6.24
CA THR A 55 10.06 -7.02 6.32
C THR A 55 11.55 -7.19 6.56
N LEU A 56 12.36 -6.41 5.86
CA LEU A 56 13.82 -6.38 5.99
C LEU A 56 14.25 -4.98 6.44
N HIS A 57 15.29 -4.96 7.25
CA HIS A 57 16.10 -3.77 7.50
C HIS A 57 17.46 -4.00 6.83
N LEU A 58 17.79 -3.17 5.84
CA LEU A 58 19.05 -3.25 5.11
C LEU A 58 19.91 -2.03 5.41
N VAL A 59 21.19 -2.28 5.63
CA VAL A 59 22.17 -1.23 5.92
C VAL A 59 23.27 -1.29 4.87
N ASP A 60 23.40 -0.22 4.10
CA ASP A 60 24.47 -0.01 3.15
C ASP A 60 25.61 0.73 3.87
N ALA A 61 26.58 -0.05 4.34
CA ALA A 61 27.72 0.45 5.11
C ALA A 61 28.75 1.21 4.25
N ASP A 62 28.69 1.05 2.92
CA ASP A 62 29.64 1.68 1.99
C ASP A 62 29.17 3.08 1.57
N ARG A 63 27.90 3.41 1.77
CA ARG A 63 27.33 4.74 1.52
C ARG A 63 26.97 5.48 2.80
N ARG A 64 27.41 6.74 2.87
CA ARG A 64 26.90 7.68 3.88
C ARG A 64 25.46 8.07 3.55
N ASP A 65 24.67 8.38 4.58
CA ASP A 65 23.32 8.88 4.35
C ASP A 65 23.37 10.29 3.70
N PRO A 66 22.60 10.54 2.63
CA PRO A 66 22.65 11.80 1.90
C PRO A 66 21.99 12.98 2.63
N TRP A 67 21.22 12.74 3.69
CA TRP A 67 20.41 13.74 4.40
C TRP A 67 20.84 13.91 5.85
N ALA A 68 21.33 12.86 6.49
CA ALA A 68 21.80 12.86 7.88
C ALA A 68 23.30 12.55 7.96
N PRO A 69 24.20 13.57 7.89
CA PRO A 69 25.65 13.34 7.93
C PRO A 69 26.16 12.68 9.22
N SER A 70 25.40 12.77 10.32
CA SER A 70 25.70 12.09 11.58
C SER A 70 25.39 10.59 11.53
N ALA A 71 24.55 10.14 10.58
CA ALA A 71 24.31 8.72 10.35
C ALA A 71 25.51 8.10 9.61
N ARG A 72 26.04 7.00 10.16
CA ARG A 72 27.25 6.36 9.65
C ARG A 72 27.04 5.58 8.34
N ALA A 73 25.81 5.16 8.06
CA ALA A 73 25.46 4.28 6.94
C ALA A 73 24.07 4.62 6.41
N ARG A 74 23.80 4.29 5.15
CA ARG A 74 22.49 4.44 4.53
C ARG A 74 21.60 3.26 4.90
N GLU A 75 20.52 3.52 5.63
CA GLU A 75 19.57 2.50 6.08
C GLU A 75 18.31 2.49 5.19
N LEU A 76 17.74 1.30 4.94
CA LEU A 76 16.53 1.10 4.15
C LEU A 76 15.61 0.09 4.83
N MET A 77 14.32 0.40 4.85
CA MET A 77 13.29 -0.58 5.21
C MET A 77 12.67 -1.14 3.94
N VAL A 78 12.59 -2.47 3.83
CA VAL A 78 12.04 -3.13 2.65
C VAL A 78 10.91 -4.05 3.05
N SER A 79 9.75 -3.83 2.45
CA SER A 79 8.61 -4.70 2.52
C SER A 79 8.66 -5.69 1.37
N MET A 80 8.92 -6.96 1.67
CA MET A 80 8.90 -8.04 0.69
C MET A 80 7.50 -8.63 0.58
N TYR A 81 6.91 -8.58 -0.61
CA TYR A 81 5.67 -9.30 -0.93
C TYR A 81 5.98 -10.45 -1.88
N TYR A 82 5.29 -11.57 -1.73
CA TYR A 82 5.54 -12.75 -2.54
C TYR A 82 4.28 -13.59 -2.73
N PRO A 83 4.15 -14.31 -3.86
CA PRO A 83 3.04 -15.22 -4.05
C PRO A 83 3.12 -16.37 -3.04
N ALA A 84 1.99 -16.64 -2.41
CA ALA A 84 1.86 -17.57 -1.31
C ALA A 84 0.65 -18.49 -1.49
N ARG A 85 0.64 -19.55 -0.69
CA ARG A 85 -0.56 -20.32 -0.35
C ARG A 85 -1.16 -19.71 0.92
N THR A 86 -2.05 -20.45 1.56
CA THR A 86 -2.67 -20.09 2.84
C THR A 86 -1.68 -20.13 4.02
N GLY A 87 -2.11 -19.51 5.12
CA GLY A 87 -1.41 -19.47 6.41
C GLY A 87 -0.96 -18.08 6.82
N GLY A 88 -0.52 -17.95 8.07
CA GLY A 88 -0.09 -16.68 8.64
C GLY A 88 -1.23 -15.75 9.05
N SER A 89 -0.86 -14.62 9.64
CA SER A 89 -1.78 -13.56 10.10
C SER A 89 -1.74 -12.36 9.17
N ALA A 90 -2.84 -11.61 9.10
CA ALA A 90 -2.88 -10.37 8.31
C ALA A 90 -1.77 -9.42 8.77
N ALA A 91 -1.03 -8.86 7.83
CA ALA A 91 -0.03 -7.84 8.12
C ALA A 91 -0.72 -6.49 8.37
N PRO A 92 -0.27 -5.72 9.37
CA PRO A 92 -0.75 -4.36 9.55
C PRO A 92 -0.33 -3.48 8.37
N TYR A 93 -1.13 -2.44 8.08
CA TYR A 93 -0.84 -1.50 6.99
C TYR A 93 0.43 -0.69 7.25
N MET A 94 0.56 -0.13 8.45
CA MET A 94 1.73 0.60 8.94
C MET A 94 1.73 0.66 10.48
N THR A 95 2.80 1.17 11.09
CA THR A 95 2.82 1.42 12.54
C THR A 95 1.94 2.62 12.92
N VAL A 96 1.57 2.75 14.20
CA VAL A 96 0.81 3.90 14.70
C VAL A 96 1.61 5.20 14.54
N ASP A 97 2.92 5.18 14.75
CA ASP A 97 3.77 6.37 14.56
C ASP A 97 3.91 6.76 13.08
N GLU A 98 4.06 5.79 12.18
CA GLU A 98 4.02 6.02 10.74
C GLU A 98 2.69 6.66 10.33
N ALA A 99 1.57 6.15 10.83
CA ALA A 99 0.24 6.69 10.57
C ALA A 99 0.08 8.11 11.09
N ARG A 100 0.51 8.38 12.33
CA ARG A 100 0.45 9.71 12.94
C ARG A 100 1.21 10.74 12.11
N LEU A 101 2.45 10.43 11.75
CA LEU A 101 3.30 11.35 10.98
C LEU A 101 2.77 11.55 9.55
N LEU A 102 2.28 10.49 8.90
CA LEU A 102 1.67 10.60 7.58
C LEU A 102 0.40 11.46 7.61
N LEU A 103 -0.49 11.25 8.58
CA LEU A 103 -1.73 12.02 8.71
C LEU A 103 -1.43 13.50 8.98
N GLN A 104 -0.48 13.80 9.87
CA GLN A 104 -0.03 15.17 10.13
C GLN A 104 0.56 15.82 8.88
N GLY A 105 1.49 15.13 8.21
CA GLY A 105 2.12 15.62 6.97
C GLY A 105 1.12 15.86 5.83
N ARG A 106 0.03 15.09 5.79
CA ARG A 106 -1.06 15.25 4.81
C ARG A 106 -2.20 16.15 5.29
N LYS A 107 -2.11 16.73 6.49
CA LYS A 107 -3.15 17.57 7.12
C LYS A 107 -4.51 16.85 7.24
N LEU A 108 -4.46 15.55 7.55
CA LEU A 108 -5.62 14.66 7.72
C LEU A 108 -5.81 14.19 9.17
N ASP A 109 -4.94 14.62 10.08
CA ASP A 109 -4.94 14.29 11.51
C ASP A 109 -6.16 14.81 12.29
N LYS A 110 -6.88 15.78 11.72
CA LYS A 110 -8.19 16.22 12.23
C LYS A 110 -9.35 15.32 11.81
N LEU A 111 -9.17 14.52 10.77
CA LEU A 111 -10.22 13.69 10.17
C LEU A 111 -10.08 12.22 10.58
N PHE A 112 -8.86 11.75 10.76
CA PHE A 112 -8.57 10.36 11.09
C PHE A 112 -7.63 10.27 12.28
N LYS A 113 -7.90 9.30 13.16
CA LYS A 113 -6.97 8.92 14.23
C LYS A 113 -5.88 8.01 13.66
N PRO A 114 -4.62 8.10 14.14
CA PRO A 114 -3.54 7.22 13.72
C PRO A 114 -3.89 5.72 13.82
N GLU A 115 -4.60 5.33 14.87
CA GLU A 115 -5.01 3.94 15.11
C GLU A 115 -6.00 3.42 14.07
N GLN A 116 -6.83 4.30 13.49
CA GLN A 116 -7.76 3.92 12.42
C GLN A 116 -6.99 3.52 11.16
N LEU A 117 -5.93 4.27 10.82
CA LEU A 117 -5.11 3.99 9.64
C LEU A 117 -4.15 2.81 9.89
N ALA A 118 -3.50 2.76 11.05
CA ALA A 118 -2.61 1.66 11.42
C ALA A 118 -3.36 0.33 11.60
N GLY A 119 -4.62 0.39 12.03
CA GLY A 119 -5.50 -0.76 12.21
C GLY A 119 -6.07 -1.35 10.92
N VAL A 120 -5.86 -0.71 9.76
CA VAL A 120 -6.23 -1.27 8.46
C VAL A 120 -5.46 -2.58 8.26
N GLN A 121 -6.20 -3.67 8.09
CA GLN A 121 -5.62 -4.96 7.75
C GLN A 121 -5.37 -5.03 6.25
N THR A 122 -4.17 -5.46 5.88
CA THR A 122 -3.81 -5.69 4.49
C THR A 122 -4.24 -7.10 4.05
N ASN A 123 -4.22 -7.39 2.75
CA ASN A 123 -4.51 -8.75 2.27
C ASN A 123 -3.28 -9.66 2.41
N ALA A 124 -2.08 -9.08 2.54
CA ALA A 124 -0.84 -9.79 2.72
C ALA A 124 -0.69 -10.36 4.15
N ARG A 125 -0.04 -11.52 4.24
CA ARG A 125 0.07 -12.28 5.49
C ARG A 125 1.50 -12.51 5.93
N VAL A 126 1.78 -12.22 7.20
CA VAL A 126 3.05 -12.55 7.85
C VAL A 126 3.09 -14.05 8.13
N GLY A 127 4.15 -14.72 7.70
CA GLY A 127 4.32 -16.16 7.91
C GLY A 127 3.56 -17.05 6.93
N ALA A 128 3.01 -16.52 5.85
CA ALA A 128 2.39 -17.32 4.79
C ALA A 128 3.40 -18.26 4.11
N HIS A 129 2.92 -19.43 3.68
CA HIS A 129 3.77 -20.40 2.99
C HIS A 129 3.98 -19.99 1.53
N PRO A 130 5.22 -19.79 1.06
CA PRO A 130 5.46 -19.41 -0.32
C PRO A 130 5.03 -20.49 -1.31
N ILE A 131 4.62 -20.08 -2.51
CA ILE A 131 4.51 -21.01 -3.63
C ILE A 131 5.90 -21.45 -4.11
N ARG A 132 5.96 -22.56 -4.86
CA ARG A 132 7.22 -23.05 -5.44
C ARG A 132 7.52 -22.31 -6.74
N GLY A 133 8.81 -22.19 -7.06
CA GLY A 133 9.27 -21.64 -8.33
C GLY A 133 10.08 -20.36 -8.19
N ARG A 134 10.53 -19.85 -9.33
CA ARG A 134 11.23 -18.57 -9.45
C ARG A 134 10.33 -17.55 -10.14
N HIS A 135 10.27 -16.37 -9.55
CA HIS A 135 9.34 -15.30 -9.88
C HIS A 135 10.11 -14.04 -10.31
N PRO A 136 9.56 -13.26 -11.25
CA PRO A 136 10.13 -11.96 -11.58
C PRO A 136 10.10 -11.04 -10.36
N LEU A 137 11.13 -10.21 -10.21
CA LEU A 137 11.24 -9.21 -9.15
C LEU A 137 10.73 -7.86 -9.65
N ALA A 138 9.79 -7.26 -8.92
CA ALA A 138 9.43 -5.85 -9.05
C ALA A 138 9.98 -5.07 -7.86
N VAL A 139 10.82 -4.07 -8.10
CA VAL A 139 11.31 -3.16 -7.05
C VAL A 139 10.48 -1.88 -7.09
N LEU A 140 9.83 -1.53 -5.99
CA LEU A 140 8.92 -0.39 -5.90
C LEU A 140 9.49 0.72 -5.02
N SER A 141 9.36 1.97 -5.49
CA SER A 141 9.71 3.17 -4.72
C SER A 141 8.50 4.11 -4.56
N PRO A 142 8.16 4.57 -3.35
CA PRO A 142 7.04 5.47 -3.10
C PRO A 142 7.32 6.90 -3.60
N GLY A 143 6.32 7.78 -3.49
CA GLY A 143 6.52 9.22 -3.72
C GLY A 143 7.46 9.86 -2.71
N PHE A 144 7.94 11.07 -3.01
CA PHE A 144 8.62 11.90 -2.00
C PHE A 144 7.65 12.20 -0.86
N THR A 145 8.14 12.28 0.37
CA THR A 145 7.37 12.43 1.63
C THR A 145 6.53 11.20 2.04
N LEU A 146 6.33 10.22 1.15
CA LEU A 146 5.47 9.06 1.40
C LEU A 146 6.30 7.85 1.78
N ASN A 147 5.80 7.09 2.75
CA ASN A 147 6.43 5.82 3.12
C ASN A 147 5.94 4.67 2.23
N ARG A 148 6.65 3.54 2.33
CA ARG A 148 6.44 2.35 1.51
C ARG A 148 5.02 1.79 1.61
N ALA A 149 4.31 2.00 2.73
CA ALA A 149 2.94 1.51 2.91
C ALA A 149 1.95 2.05 1.85
N THR A 150 2.20 3.25 1.32
CA THR A 150 1.34 3.90 0.31
C THR A 150 1.25 3.18 -1.03
N LEU A 151 2.16 2.22 -1.31
CA LEU A 151 2.11 1.36 -2.49
C LEU A 151 1.68 -0.08 -2.19
N THR A 152 1.10 -0.35 -1.01
CA THR A 152 0.69 -1.70 -0.60
C THR A 152 -0.25 -2.35 -1.60
N THR A 153 -1.31 -1.65 -2.04
CA THR A 153 -2.29 -2.22 -2.99
C THR A 153 -1.63 -2.68 -4.28
N LEU A 154 -0.69 -1.90 -4.83
CA LEU A 154 0.05 -2.28 -6.04
C LEU A 154 0.97 -3.48 -5.77
N ALA A 155 1.66 -3.50 -4.64
CA ALA A 155 2.55 -4.58 -4.28
C ALA A 155 1.80 -5.91 -4.06
N GLU A 156 0.64 -5.87 -3.41
CA GLU A 156 -0.21 -7.05 -3.24
C GLU A 156 -0.79 -7.52 -4.57
N GLU A 157 -1.22 -6.60 -5.44
CA GLU A 157 -1.73 -6.95 -6.76
C GLU A 157 -0.68 -7.66 -7.61
N LEU A 158 0.56 -7.13 -7.66
CA LEU A 158 1.66 -7.76 -8.36
C LEU A 158 2.01 -9.12 -7.75
N ALA A 159 2.08 -9.21 -6.42
CA ALA A 159 2.39 -10.48 -5.75
C ALA A 159 1.32 -11.55 -6.00
N SER A 160 0.04 -11.17 -5.97
CA SER A 160 -1.07 -12.07 -6.29
C SER A 160 -1.01 -12.61 -7.72
N LYS A 161 -0.34 -11.88 -8.63
CA LYS A 161 -0.09 -12.26 -10.03
C LYS A 161 1.24 -12.98 -10.25
N GLY A 162 1.94 -13.35 -9.18
CA GLY A 162 3.12 -14.19 -9.24
C GLY A 162 4.45 -13.44 -9.32
N TYR A 163 4.50 -12.15 -8.95
CA TYR A 163 5.74 -11.40 -8.79
C TYR A 163 6.26 -11.48 -7.36
N VAL A 164 7.58 -11.54 -7.17
CA VAL A 164 8.16 -11.10 -5.90
C VAL A 164 8.30 -9.58 -5.96
N VAL A 165 7.90 -8.88 -4.91
CA VAL A 165 7.93 -7.42 -4.86
C VAL A 165 8.81 -6.97 -3.69
N ALA A 166 9.74 -6.07 -3.94
CA ALA A 166 10.54 -5.38 -2.93
C ALA A 166 10.11 -3.91 -2.89
N LEU A 167 9.32 -3.52 -1.88
CA LEU A 167 8.80 -2.18 -1.72
C LEU A 167 9.64 -1.41 -0.70
N VAL A 168 10.35 -0.39 -1.16
CA VAL A 168 11.50 0.23 -0.46
C VAL A 168 11.09 1.55 0.18
N ASP A 169 11.43 1.71 1.46
CA ASP A 169 11.48 3.01 2.14
C ASP A 169 12.90 3.56 2.14
N HIS A 170 13.00 4.86 1.87
CA HIS A 170 14.24 5.60 1.78
C HIS A 170 14.41 6.47 3.04
N ALA A 171 15.41 6.18 3.87
CA ALA A 171 15.60 6.88 5.14
C ALA A 171 15.60 8.41 4.96
N TYR A 172 14.91 9.10 5.88
CA TYR A 172 14.79 10.56 5.94
C TYR A 172 14.04 11.25 4.79
N GLU A 173 13.31 10.50 3.96
CA GLU A 173 12.58 11.04 2.80
C GLU A 173 11.06 10.84 2.87
N SER A 174 10.56 10.29 3.97
CA SER A 174 9.13 10.13 4.26
C SER A 174 8.76 10.90 5.53
N PHE A 175 7.48 11.25 5.70
CA PHE A 175 6.99 11.86 6.94
C PHE A 175 7.33 11.01 8.17
N GLY A 176 7.28 9.68 8.02
CA GLY A 176 7.61 8.73 9.07
C GLY A 176 7.87 7.34 8.51
N THR A 177 9.01 6.77 8.87
CA THR A 177 9.34 5.36 8.66
C THR A 177 9.91 4.77 9.95
N THR A 178 9.31 3.69 10.44
CA THR A 178 9.76 3.00 11.65
C THR A 178 10.83 1.95 11.31
N PHE A 179 11.97 2.06 11.98
CA PHE A 179 13.12 1.16 11.93
C PHE A 179 13.15 0.25 13.17
N PRO A 180 13.96 -0.83 13.17
CA PRO A 180 14.13 -1.68 14.34
C PRO A 180 14.50 -0.90 15.60
N GLY A 181 14.05 -1.40 16.75
CA GLY A 181 14.21 -0.71 18.04
C GLY A 181 13.20 0.41 18.30
N GLY A 182 12.15 0.53 17.46
CA GLY A 182 11.09 1.52 17.63
C GLY A 182 11.49 2.95 17.19
N ARG A 183 12.65 3.10 16.57
CA ARG A 183 13.12 4.39 16.06
C ARG A 183 12.34 4.77 14.80
N THR A 184 11.59 5.86 14.85
CA THR A 184 10.91 6.41 13.66
C THR A 184 11.68 7.61 13.13
N LEU A 185 12.14 7.53 11.88
CA LEU A 185 12.84 8.62 11.20
C LEU A 185 11.83 9.52 10.49
N THR A 186 12.08 10.83 10.54
CA THR A 186 11.26 11.88 9.90
C THR A 186 11.96 12.47 8.66
N CYS A 187 11.25 13.31 7.91
CA CYS A 187 11.69 13.77 6.60
C CYS A 187 12.71 14.93 6.62
N VAL A 188 13.97 14.65 6.94
CA VAL A 188 15.05 15.66 6.85
C VAL A 188 15.21 16.20 5.42
N ALA A 189 14.99 15.35 4.40
CA ALA A 189 15.02 15.78 3.02
C ALA A 189 13.90 16.80 2.70
N CYS A 190 12.74 16.70 3.36
CA CYS A 190 11.64 17.64 3.16
C CYS A 190 12.02 19.03 3.67
N GLU A 191 12.64 19.11 4.86
CA GLU A 191 13.11 20.39 5.40
C GLU A 191 14.16 21.03 4.49
N ALA A 192 15.08 20.23 3.93
CA ALA A 192 16.07 20.74 2.98
C ALA A 192 15.43 21.29 1.70
N VAL A 193 14.40 20.61 1.18
CA VAL A 193 13.65 21.02 -0.01
C VAL A 193 12.82 22.27 0.26
N GLU A 194 12.09 22.32 1.37
CA GLU A 194 11.25 23.46 1.78
C GLU A 194 12.07 24.74 2.00
N ASN A 195 13.29 24.58 2.54
CA ASN A 195 14.20 25.70 2.79
C ASN A 195 15.16 25.98 1.62
N ALA A 196 14.91 25.41 0.42
CA ALA A 196 15.74 25.68 -0.74
C ALA A 196 15.69 27.17 -1.12
N PRO A 197 16.84 27.84 -1.35
CA PRO A 197 16.87 29.28 -1.59
C PRO A 197 16.35 29.71 -2.97
N SER A 198 16.05 28.75 -3.85
CA SER A 198 15.53 28.98 -5.20
C SER A 198 14.94 27.70 -5.78
N GLU A 199 14.10 27.83 -6.81
CA GLU A 199 13.57 26.70 -7.56
C GLU A 199 14.68 25.82 -8.16
N GLU A 200 15.80 26.42 -8.57
CA GLU A 200 16.93 25.68 -9.12
C GLU A 200 17.63 24.82 -8.04
N ALA A 201 17.74 25.34 -6.82
CA ALA A 201 18.26 24.58 -5.69
C ALA A 201 17.30 23.44 -5.29
N GLU A 202 15.98 23.69 -5.30
CA GLU A 202 14.96 22.68 -5.08
C GLU A 202 15.07 21.54 -6.11
N LYS A 203 15.13 21.89 -7.41
CA LYS A 203 15.29 20.90 -8.49
C LYS A 203 16.54 20.05 -8.31
N LYS A 204 17.66 20.65 -7.88
CA LYS A 204 18.90 19.93 -7.58
C LYS A 204 18.74 18.98 -6.40
N LEU A 205 18.02 19.37 -5.35
CA LEU A 205 17.73 18.48 -4.21
C LEU A 205 16.84 17.31 -4.61
N MET A 206 15.80 17.55 -5.43
CA MET A 206 14.93 16.50 -5.94
C MET A 206 15.67 15.55 -6.89
N ALA A 207 16.55 16.06 -7.75
CA ALA A 207 17.42 15.23 -8.60
C ALA A 207 18.39 14.40 -7.76
N LYS A 208 19.00 15.00 -6.73
CA LYS A 208 19.84 14.28 -5.74
C LYS A 208 19.05 13.17 -5.06
N ALA A 209 17.80 13.41 -4.68
CA ALA A 209 16.94 12.39 -4.08
C ALA A 209 16.68 11.24 -5.07
N ALA A 210 16.27 11.52 -6.30
CA ALA A 210 16.03 10.50 -7.32
C ALA A 210 17.27 9.61 -7.59
N LEU A 211 18.46 10.22 -7.72
CA LEU A 211 19.70 9.49 -7.94
C LEU A 211 20.10 8.64 -6.73
N ASN A 212 19.94 9.15 -5.50
CA ASN A 212 20.19 8.36 -4.30
C ASN A 212 19.20 7.21 -4.16
N ARG A 213 17.93 7.41 -4.49
CA ARG A 213 16.95 6.33 -4.54
C ARG A 213 17.32 5.28 -5.58
N ALA A 214 17.80 5.67 -6.76
CA ALA A 214 18.27 4.71 -7.75
C ALA A 214 19.40 3.82 -7.20
N ALA A 215 20.38 4.41 -6.51
CA ALA A 215 21.43 3.66 -5.82
C ALA A 215 20.86 2.76 -4.70
N ASP A 216 19.85 3.21 -3.95
CA ASP A 216 19.15 2.39 -2.96
C ASP A 216 18.47 1.18 -3.61
N LEU A 217 17.80 1.36 -4.76
CA LEU A 217 17.15 0.26 -5.49
C LEU A 217 18.19 -0.75 -5.99
N SER A 218 19.31 -0.30 -6.56
CA SER A 218 20.42 -1.18 -6.95
C SER A 218 20.99 -1.96 -5.77
N PHE A 219 21.20 -1.30 -4.62
CA PHE A 219 21.66 -1.95 -3.40
C PHE A 219 20.66 -3.00 -2.90
N VAL A 220 19.35 -2.72 -2.94
CA VAL A 220 18.32 -3.71 -2.61
C VAL A 220 18.39 -4.92 -3.55
N ILE A 221 18.58 -4.70 -4.86
CA ILE A 221 18.76 -5.77 -5.83
C ILE A 221 20.01 -6.60 -5.51
N ASP A 222 21.14 -5.97 -5.17
CA ASP A 222 22.35 -6.66 -4.71
C ASP A 222 22.05 -7.55 -3.51
N ARG A 223 21.34 -7.00 -2.51
CA ARG A 223 21.03 -7.72 -1.28
C ARG A 223 20.06 -8.88 -1.46
N LEU A 224 19.22 -8.84 -2.48
CA LEU A 224 18.23 -9.87 -2.79
C LEU A 224 18.73 -10.93 -3.76
N THR A 225 19.64 -10.58 -4.68
CA THR A 225 20.00 -11.46 -5.81
C THR A 225 21.44 -11.89 -5.81
N HIS A 226 22.34 -11.15 -5.16
CA HIS A 226 23.75 -11.42 -5.16
C HIS A 226 24.23 -11.89 -3.78
N PRO A 227 24.99 -12.99 -3.70
CA PRO A 227 25.80 -13.27 -2.54
C PRO A 227 27.00 -12.31 -2.55
N ALA A 228 26.83 -11.07 -2.09
CA ALA A 228 27.97 -10.21 -1.75
C ALA A 228 28.51 -10.65 -0.39
N ARG A 229 29.73 -11.24 -0.33
CA ARG A 229 30.48 -11.71 0.87
C ARG A 229 29.70 -12.50 1.96
N SER A 230 28.40 -12.73 1.78
CA SER A 230 27.42 -13.16 2.77
C SER A 230 26.15 -13.66 2.06
N ALA A 231 25.32 -14.43 2.76
CA ALA A 231 24.04 -14.90 2.23
C ALA A 231 23.11 -13.70 1.85
N PRO A 232 22.23 -13.87 0.85
CA PRO A 232 21.21 -12.87 0.53
C PRO A 232 20.37 -12.50 1.77
N ALA A 233 19.97 -11.22 1.87
CA ALA A 233 19.35 -10.68 3.06
C ALA A 233 17.97 -11.28 3.36
N TRP A 234 17.29 -11.77 2.32
CA TRP A 234 15.99 -12.37 2.45
C TRP A 234 16.08 -13.91 2.46
N LYS A 235 15.53 -14.54 3.50
CA LYS A 235 15.50 -16.00 3.66
C LYS A 235 14.91 -16.77 2.46
N ARG A 236 14.10 -16.10 1.62
CA ARG A 236 13.44 -16.70 0.44
C ARG A 236 14.03 -16.22 -0.89
N TRP A 237 15.25 -15.70 -0.90
CA TRP A 237 15.90 -15.18 -2.10
C TRP A 237 15.88 -16.14 -3.31
N GLN A 238 15.86 -17.46 -3.07
CA GLN A 238 15.77 -18.48 -4.13
C GLN A 238 14.48 -18.40 -4.95
N MET A 239 13.43 -17.74 -4.43
CA MET A 239 12.22 -17.44 -5.19
C MET A 239 12.43 -16.38 -6.28
N ILE A 240 13.54 -15.66 -6.27
CA ILE A 240 13.77 -14.57 -7.22
C ILE A 240 14.43 -15.12 -8.50
N ASP A 241 13.85 -14.78 -9.64
CA ASP A 241 14.49 -14.89 -10.94
C ASP A 241 15.29 -13.62 -11.22
N ALA A 242 16.59 -13.64 -10.89
CA ALA A 242 17.48 -12.49 -11.04
C ALA A 242 17.66 -12.00 -12.50
N ARG A 243 17.14 -12.73 -13.50
CA ARG A 243 17.16 -12.32 -14.92
C ARG A 243 15.91 -11.54 -15.35
N ARG A 244 14.92 -11.42 -14.46
CA ARG A 244 13.65 -10.73 -14.69
C ARG A 244 13.38 -9.75 -13.56
N ILE A 245 14.00 -8.58 -13.67
CA ILE A 245 13.87 -7.50 -12.69
C ILE A 245 13.27 -6.29 -13.40
N GLY A 246 12.22 -5.71 -12.83
CA GLY A 246 11.66 -4.43 -13.22
C GLY A 246 11.62 -3.47 -12.02
N ALA A 247 11.58 -2.18 -12.29
CA ALA A 247 11.40 -1.14 -11.28
C ALA A 247 10.13 -0.34 -11.57
N ALA A 248 9.45 0.12 -10.53
CA ALA A 248 8.35 1.07 -10.70
C ALA A 248 8.26 1.99 -9.49
N GLY A 249 7.62 3.13 -9.64
CA GLY A 249 7.36 3.98 -8.49
C GLY A 249 6.45 5.14 -8.81
N HIS A 250 5.90 5.73 -7.76
CA HIS A 250 5.03 6.89 -7.84
C HIS A 250 5.85 8.18 -7.70
N SER A 251 5.58 9.18 -8.53
CA SER A 251 6.18 10.52 -8.48
C SER A 251 7.73 10.44 -8.45
N LEU A 252 8.39 10.91 -7.39
CA LEU A 252 9.84 10.79 -7.25
C LEU A 252 10.34 9.34 -7.30
N GLY A 253 9.55 8.37 -6.83
CA GLY A 253 9.86 6.95 -6.96
C GLY A 253 9.84 6.47 -8.41
N GLY A 254 9.01 7.07 -9.25
CA GLY A 254 9.00 6.79 -10.69
C GLY A 254 10.19 7.40 -11.42
N ASN A 255 10.63 8.59 -11.00
CA ASN A 255 11.91 9.17 -11.43
C ASN A 255 13.10 8.28 -11.00
N ALA A 256 13.07 7.76 -9.77
CA ALA A 256 14.07 6.79 -9.29
C ALA A 256 14.03 5.47 -10.10
N ALA A 257 12.85 5.00 -10.50
CA ALA A 257 12.70 3.83 -11.37
C ALA A 257 13.34 4.05 -12.75
N ALA A 258 13.14 5.23 -13.36
CA ALA A 258 13.82 5.59 -14.60
C ALA A 258 15.34 5.73 -14.42
N SER A 259 15.77 6.33 -13.31
CA SER A 259 17.18 6.55 -12.99
C SER A 259 17.93 5.23 -12.74
N VAL A 260 17.32 4.27 -12.04
CA VAL A 260 17.95 2.96 -11.82
C VAL A 260 18.05 2.15 -13.10
N MET A 261 17.07 2.23 -14.01
CA MET A 261 17.19 1.61 -15.33
C MET A 261 18.38 2.13 -16.13
N ALA A 262 18.67 3.43 -16.03
CA ALA A 262 19.79 4.04 -16.75
C ALA A 262 21.16 3.61 -16.20
N THR A 263 21.21 3.20 -14.93
CA THR A 263 22.47 2.98 -14.18
C THR A 263 22.71 1.52 -13.79
N ASP A 264 21.67 0.67 -13.80
CA ASP A 264 21.73 -0.74 -13.44
C ASP A 264 21.10 -1.62 -14.51
N ARG A 265 21.96 -2.26 -15.32
CA ARG A 265 21.55 -3.09 -16.46
C ARG A 265 20.72 -4.32 -16.08
N ARG A 266 20.62 -4.67 -14.80
CA ARG A 266 19.76 -5.77 -14.35
C ARG A 266 18.28 -5.40 -14.41
N VAL A 267 17.95 -4.11 -14.30
CA VAL A 267 16.58 -3.60 -14.40
C VAL A 267 16.19 -3.49 -15.86
N ARG A 268 15.27 -4.35 -16.31
CA ARG A 268 14.92 -4.54 -17.73
C ARG A 268 13.71 -3.73 -18.20
N ALA A 269 12.90 -3.25 -17.26
CA ALA A 269 11.71 -2.47 -17.52
C ALA A 269 11.43 -1.52 -16.35
N GLY A 270 10.79 -0.39 -16.65
CA GLY A 270 10.49 0.67 -15.70
C GLY A 270 9.10 1.24 -15.90
N VAL A 271 8.45 1.64 -14.81
CA VAL A 271 7.20 2.39 -14.84
C VAL A 271 7.32 3.62 -13.94
N ASN A 272 7.11 4.80 -14.51
CA ASN A 272 7.01 6.06 -13.80
C ASN A 272 5.53 6.42 -13.65
N LEU A 273 4.99 6.32 -12.44
CA LEU A 273 3.57 6.52 -12.10
C LEU A 273 3.31 7.93 -11.56
#